data_AF-A0A1H7KG08-F1
#
_entry.id   AF-A0A1H7KG08-F1
#
_cell.length_a   1.000
_cell.length_b   1.000
_cell.length_c   1.000
_cell.angle_alpha   90.00
_cell.angle_beta   90.00
_cell.angle_gamma   90.00
#
_symmetry.space_group_name_H-M   'P 1'
#
loop_
_entity.id
_entity.type
_entity.pdbx_description
1 polymer ?
#
loop_
_entity_poly.entity_id
_entity_poly.type
_entity_poly.pdbx_seq_one_letter_code
_entity_poly.pdbx_strand_id
1 'polypeptide(L)'
;MSTAEAVASAATTVAAAIPMHHGLLLAAILFVLGMVGILVRRNLIFILMSIEIMLNAAGLAFVVAGSHWAQADGQVMFIFILSVAAAEVSVGLALLLLLHRRFQTLDADAVSKMRG
;
A
#
# COMPACT_ATOMS: atom_id res chain seq x y z
N MET A 1 -7.56 -8.15 43.77
CA MET A 1 -7.59 -7.73 42.37
C MET A 1 -6.43 -6.77 42.18
N SER A 2 -5.36 -7.26 41.55
CA SER A 2 -4.07 -6.54 41.48
C SER A 2 -4.20 -5.37 40.52
N THR A 3 -3.58 -4.23 40.84
CA THR A 3 -3.51 -3.06 39.96
C THR A 3 -2.95 -3.39 38.57
N ALA A 4 -2.17 -4.48 38.44
CA ALA A 4 -1.69 -5.02 37.18
C ALA A 4 -2.80 -5.64 36.30
N GLU A 5 -3.81 -6.28 36.89
CA GLU A 5 -4.96 -6.86 36.17
C GLU A 5 -5.87 -5.78 35.59
N ALA A 6 -6.01 -4.65 36.31
CA ALA A 6 -6.77 -3.49 35.86
C ALA A 6 -6.08 -2.77 34.69
N VAL A 7 -4.74 -2.65 34.71
CA VAL A 7 -3.96 -2.08 33.59
C VAL A 7 -3.98 -3.01 32.37
N ALA A 8 -3.87 -4.33 32.57
CA ALA A 8 -3.97 -5.31 31.49
C ALA A 8 -5.37 -5.31 30.85
N SER A 9 -6.43 -5.20 31.67
CA SER A 9 -7.83 -5.06 31.21
C SER A 9 -8.07 -3.73 30.50
N ALA A 10 -7.52 -2.62 31.01
CA ALA A 10 -7.61 -1.31 30.37
C ALA A 10 -6.90 -1.28 29.01
N ALA A 11 -5.71 -1.88 28.91
CA ALA A 11 -4.97 -2.00 27.66
C ALA A 11 -5.70 -2.89 26.63
N THR A 12 -6.33 -3.98 27.08
CA THR A 12 -7.19 -4.80 26.20
C THR A 12 -8.45 -4.05 25.76
N THR A 13 -9.05 -3.23 26.62
CA THR A 13 -10.20 -2.39 26.23
C THR A 13 -9.85 -1.25 25.28
N VAL A 14 -8.65 -0.66 25.38
CA VAL A 14 -8.19 0.38 24.45
C VAL A 14 -7.84 -0.22 23.08
N ALA A 15 -7.22 -1.41 23.05
CA ALA A 15 -7.00 -2.15 21.82
C ALA A 15 -8.33 -2.60 21.17
N ALA A 16 -9.35 -2.91 21.99
CA ALA A 16 -10.71 -3.19 21.52
C ALA A 16 -11.48 -1.93 21.05
N ALA A 17 -10.96 -0.72 21.30
CA ALA A 17 -11.69 0.52 21.09
C ALA A 17 -11.36 1.25 19.78
N ILE A 18 -10.45 0.77 18.93
CA ILE A 18 -10.32 1.31 17.56
C ILE A 18 -11.25 0.52 16.64
N PRO A 19 -12.35 1.14 16.19
CA PRO A 19 -13.28 0.42 15.35
C PRO A 19 -12.62 0.10 14.00
N MET A 20 -12.71 -1.17 13.58
CA MET A 20 -12.18 -1.67 12.30
C MET A 20 -12.58 -0.79 11.11
N HIS A 21 -13.76 -0.17 11.16
CA HIS A 21 -14.23 0.73 10.11
C HIS A 21 -13.30 1.92 9.86
N HIS A 22 -12.65 2.49 10.88
CA HIS A 22 -11.70 3.58 10.69
C HIS A 22 -10.44 3.11 9.96
N GLY A 23 -9.91 1.95 10.31
CA GLY A 23 -8.74 1.36 9.66
C GLY A 23 -9.01 1.01 8.20
N LEU A 24 -10.18 0.43 7.91
CA LEU A 24 -10.61 0.12 6.54
C LEU A 24 -10.91 1.39 5.73
N LEU A 25 -11.50 2.41 6.34
CA LEU A 25 -11.71 3.71 5.68
C LEU A 25 -10.37 4.38 5.33
N LEU A 26 -9.39 4.35 6.24
CA LEU A 26 -8.05 4.87 5.96
C LEU A 26 -7.40 4.12 4.79
N ALA A 27 -7.45 2.78 4.81
CA ALA A 27 -6.94 1.96 3.72
C ALA A 27 -7.65 2.30 2.39
N ALA A 28 -8.98 2.43 2.39
CA ALA A 28 -9.75 2.79 1.19
C ALA A 28 -9.38 4.19 0.67
N ILE A 29 -9.23 5.18 1.54
CA ILE A 29 -8.83 6.55 1.17
C ILE A 29 -7.44 6.52 0.52
N LEU A 30 -6.46 5.85 1.14
CA LEU A 30 -5.11 5.74 0.59
C LEU A 30 -5.09 5.02 -0.76
N PHE A 31 -5.87 3.94 -0.89
CA PHE A 31 -5.99 3.20 -2.14
C PHE A 31 -6.57 4.07 -3.26
N VAL A 32 -7.65 4.81 -2.98
CA VAL A 32 -8.26 5.74 -3.94
C VAL A 32 -7.30 6.87 -4.30
N LEU A 33 -6.56 7.42 -3.34
CA LEU A 33 -5.55 8.45 -3.64
C LEU A 33 -4.46 7.93 -4.57
N GLY A 34 -3.97 6.71 -4.35
CA GLY A 34 -3.04 6.05 -5.27
C GLY A 34 -3.67 5.85 -6.66
N MET A 35 -4.91 5.37 -6.72
CA MET A 35 -5.62 5.18 -7.98
C MET A 35 -5.79 6.50 -8.76
N VAL A 36 -6.17 7.59 -8.09
CA VAL A 36 -6.23 8.93 -8.71
C VAL A 36 -4.84 9.36 -9.19
N GLY A 37 -3.79 9.07 -8.43
CA GLY A 37 -2.41 9.31 -8.82
C GLY A 37 -2.05 8.66 -10.16
N ILE A 38 -2.42 7.39 -10.36
CA ILE A 38 -2.20 6.68 -11.64
C ILE A 38 -2.93 7.36 -12.80
N LEU A 39 -4.18 7.77 -12.60
CA LEU A 39 -5.01 8.35 -13.68
C LEU A 39 -4.60 9.78 -14.05
N VAL A 40 -4.11 10.56 -13.09
CA VAL A 40 -3.80 11.99 -13.28
C VAL A 40 -2.36 12.22 -13.74
N ARG A 41 -1.42 11.36 -13.32
CA ARG A 41 0.00 11.60 -13.54
C ARG A 41 0.47 10.92 -14.83
N ARG A 42 1.13 11.69 -15.69
CA ARG A 42 1.79 11.18 -16.90
C ARG A 42 3.25 10.76 -16.69
N ASN A 43 3.88 11.28 -15.63
CA ASN A 43 5.26 10.93 -15.32
C ASN A 43 5.29 9.54 -14.68
N LEU A 44 6.04 8.62 -15.30
CA LEU A 44 6.17 7.23 -14.91
C LEU A 44 6.67 7.03 -13.47
N ILE A 45 7.54 7.92 -12.95
CA ILE A 45 7.96 7.83 -11.54
C ILE A 45 6.76 8.03 -10.60
N PHE A 46 5.89 8.99 -10.92
CA PHE A 46 4.69 9.24 -10.10
C PHE A 46 3.67 8.11 -10.23
N ILE A 47 3.58 7.47 -11.41
CA ILE A 47 2.74 6.28 -11.59
C ILE A 47 3.26 5.14 -10.70
N LEU A 48 4.56 4.84 -10.73
CA LEU A 48 5.16 3.82 -9.85
C LEU A 48 4.94 4.12 -8.36
N MET A 49 5.17 5.36 -7.91
CA MET A 49 4.86 5.75 -6.54
C MET A 49 3.38 5.59 -6.17
N SER A 50 2.48 5.82 -7.13
CA SER A 50 1.05 5.66 -6.91
C SER A 50 0.67 4.19 -6.73
N ILE A 51 1.30 3.27 -7.46
CA ILE A 51 1.13 1.83 -7.29
C ILE A 51 1.62 1.39 -5.91
N GLU A 52 2.77 1.89 -5.45
CA GLU A 52 3.30 1.61 -4.11
C GLU A 52 2.35 2.06 -2.99
N ILE A 53 1.71 3.22 -3.16
CA ILE A 53 0.68 3.70 -2.22
C ILE A 53 -0.52 2.74 -2.20
N MET A 54 -0.98 2.27 -3.36
CA MET A 54 -2.10 1.32 -3.46
C MET A 54 -1.76 -0.03 -2.81
N LEU A 55 -0.55 -0.57 -3.05
CA LEU A 55 -0.10 -1.83 -2.44
C LEU A 55 0.01 -1.70 -0.93
N ASN A 56 0.58 -0.61 -0.41
CA ASN A 56 0.64 -0.37 1.03
C ASN A 56 -0.74 -0.17 1.65
N ALA A 57 -1.68 0.46 0.94
CA ALA A 57 -3.05 0.61 1.41
C ALA A 57 -3.78 -0.75 1.53
N ALA A 58 -3.61 -1.63 0.53
CA ALA A 58 -4.11 -3.00 0.59
C ALA A 58 -3.45 -3.77 1.75
N GLY A 59 -2.15 -3.61 1.93
CA GLY A 59 -1.39 -4.15 3.06
C GLY A 59 -1.93 -3.72 4.43
N LEU A 60 -2.21 -2.43 4.59
CA LEU A 60 -2.85 -1.87 5.79
C LEU A 60 -4.21 -2.53 6.05
N ALA A 61 -5.04 -2.74 5.02
CA ALA A 61 -6.33 -3.42 5.18
C ALA A 61 -6.16 -4.84 5.73
N PHE A 62 -5.16 -5.60 5.28
CA PHE A 62 -4.85 -6.93 5.82
C PHE A 62 -4.41 -6.88 7.28
N VAL A 63 -3.55 -5.93 7.66
CA VAL A 63 -3.11 -5.76 9.05
C VAL A 63 -4.28 -5.38 9.97
N VAL A 64 -5.16 -4.48 9.52
CA VAL A 64 -6.38 -4.09 10.25
C VAL A 64 -7.33 -5.27 10.40
N ALA A 65 -7.44 -6.12 9.38
CA ALA A 65 -8.28 -7.30 9.45
C ALA A 65 -7.69 -8.36 10.41
N GLY A 66 -6.38 -8.60 10.33
CA GLY A 66 -5.66 -9.50 11.25
C GLY A 66 -5.72 -9.03 12.69
N SER A 67 -5.63 -7.73 12.96
CA SER A 67 -5.76 -7.18 14.32
C SER A 67 -7.17 -7.36 14.88
N HIS A 68 -8.21 -7.22 14.06
CA HIS A 68 -9.59 -7.41 14.49
C HIS A 68 -9.90 -8.85 14.91
N TRP A 69 -9.38 -9.85 14.18
CA TRP A 69 -9.56 -11.27 14.50
C TRP A 69 -8.43 -11.87 15.35
N ALA A 70 -7.48 -11.03 15.81
CA ALA A 70 -6.28 -11.44 16.53
C ALA A 70 -5.52 -12.60 15.83
N GLN A 71 -5.46 -12.58 14.50
CA GLN A 71 -4.77 -13.58 13.67
C GLN A 71 -3.48 -13.01 13.09
N ALA A 72 -2.43 -13.85 13.10
CA ALA A 72 -1.14 -13.52 12.51
C ALA A 72 -1.18 -13.39 10.97
N ASP A 73 -2.22 -13.96 10.34
CA ASP A 73 -2.36 -14.04 8.88
C ASP A 73 -2.37 -12.66 8.22
N GLY A 74 -2.93 -11.64 8.89
CA GLY A 74 -2.93 -10.26 8.39
C GLY A 74 -1.53 -9.68 8.29
N GLN A 75 -0.68 -9.90 9.31
CA GLN A 75 0.73 -9.46 9.27
C GLN A 75 1.55 -10.28 8.27
N VAL A 76 1.31 -11.60 8.17
CA VAL A 76 1.98 -12.47 7.19
C VAL A 76 1.68 -12.00 5.77
N MET A 77 0.42 -11.73 5.45
CA MET A 77 0.03 -11.19 4.14
C MET A 77 0.69 -9.84 3.85
N PHE A 78 0.81 -8.97 4.86
CA PHE A 78 1.49 -7.68 4.69
C PHE A 78 2.97 -7.85 4.33
N ILE A 79 3.68 -8.81 4.93
CA ILE A 79 5.07 -9.13 4.58
C ILE A 79 5.19 -9.62 3.13
N PHE A 80 4.25 -10.44 2.67
CA PHE A 80 4.19 -10.85 1.27
C PHE A 80 3.98 -9.67 0.32
N ILE A 81 3.09 -8.74 0.67
CA ILE A 81 2.86 -7.51 -0.11
C ILE A 81 4.13 -6.66 -0.18
N LEU A 82 4.85 -6.47 0.93
CA LEU A 82 6.13 -5.75 0.93
C LEU A 82 7.19 -6.45 0.07
N SER A 83 7.20 -7.78 0.06
CA SER A 83 8.11 -8.56 -0.78
C SER A 83 7.80 -8.38 -2.27
N VAL A 84 6.52 -8.40 -2.65
CA VAL A 84 6.07 -8.14 -4.03
C VAL A 84 6.37 -6.71 -4.43
N ALA A 85 6.10 -5.72 -3.56
CA ALA A 85 6.42 -4.32 -3.80
C ALA A 85 7.93 -4.11 -4.04
N ALA A 86 8.79 -4.73 -3.24
CA ALA A 86 10.24 -4.67 -3.46
C ALA A 86 10.66 -5.25 -4.83
N ALA A 87 10.05 -6.37 -5.24
CA ALA A 87 10.30 -6.97 -6.54
C ALA A 87 9.77 -6.09 -7.69
N GLU A 88 8.57 -5.52 -7.54
CA GLU A 88 7.96 -4.61 -8.51
C GLU A 88 8.81 -3.36 -8.70
N VAL A 89 9.18 -2.65 -7.63
CA VAL A 89 10.01 -1.45 -7.70
C VAL A 89 11.34 -1.74 -8.39
N SER A 90 11.97 -2.89 -8.10
CA SER A 90 13.22 -3.29 -8.75
C SER A 90 13.06 -3.42 -10.27
N VAL A 91 11.99 -4.08 -10.73
CA VAL A 91 11.70 -4.26 -12.16
C VAL A 91 11.23 -2.94 -12.80
N GLY A 92 10.34 -2.21 -12.13
CA GLY A 92 9.76 -0.95 -12.58
C GLY A 92 10.82 0.12 -12.78
N LEU A 93 11.76 0.28 -11.84
CA LEU A 93 12.88 1.22 -12.00
C LEU A 93 13.84 0.78 -13.10
N ALA A 94 14.13 -0.52 -13.24
CA ALA A 94 14.97 -1.02 -14.33
C ALA A 94 14.37 -0.70 -15.70
N LEU A 95 13.06 -0.91 -15.87
CA LEU A 95 12.31 -0.55 -17.08
C LEU A 95 12.29 0.97 -17.28
N LEU A 96 12.09 1.74 -16.21
CA LEU A 96 12.07 3.20 -16.25
C LEU A 96 13.40 3.78 -16.73
N LEU A 97 14.53 3.26 -16.22
CA LEU A 97 15.86 3.67 -16.65
C LEU A 97 16.12 3.31 -18.13
N LEU A 98 15.70 2.12 -18.56
CA LEU A 98 15.80 1.71 -19.96
C LEU A 98 14.98 2.63 -20.88
N LEU A 99 13.76 2.97 -20.47
CA LEU A 99 12.89 3.86 -21.23
C LEU A 99 13.46 5.27 -21.29
N HIS A 100 13.95 5.79 -20.17
CA HIS A 100 14.60 7.09 -20.11
C HIS A 100 15.81 7.17 -21.04
N ARG A 101 16.64 6.11 -21.08
CA ARG A 101 17.77 6.05 -22.03
C ARG A 101 17.29 6.11 -23.49
N ARG A 102 16.17 5.47 -23.81
CA ARG A 102 15.65 5.40 -25.19
C ARG A 102 14.92 6.65 -25.65
N PHE A 103 14.11 7.25 -24.79
CA PHE A 103 13.23 8.38 -25.15
C PHE A 103 13.65 9.72 -24.54
N GLN A 104 14.66 9.73 -23.65
CA GLN A 104 15.14 10.92 -22.92
C GLN A 104 14.04 11.65 -22.13
N THR A 105 12.93 10.96 -21.86
CA THR A 105 11.77 11.46 -21.10
C THR A 105 11.21 10.36 -20.22
N LEU A 106 10.43 10.75 -19.22
CA LEU A 106 9.69 9.87 -18.31
C LEU A 106 8.17 10.02 -18.49
N ASP A 107 7.75 10.66 -19.58
CA ASP A 107 6.36 10.77 -19.96
C ASP A 107 5.84 9.44 -20.51
N ALA A 108 4.78 8.91 -19.93
CA ALA A 108 4.13 7.68 -20.36
C ALA A 108 3.58 7.78 -21.79
N ASP A 109 3.14 8.97 -22.22
CA ASP A 109 2.59 9.20 -23.57
C ASP A 109 3.65 9.06 -24.68
N ALA A 110 4.93 9.23 -24.33
CA ALA A 110 6.05 9.09 -25.27
C ALA A 110 6.20 7.65 -25.81
N VAL A 111 5.57 6.67 -25.17
CA VAL A 111 5.62 5.24 -25.53
C VAL A 111 4.42 4.80 -26.38
N SER A 112 3.74 5.74 -27.06
CA SER A 112 2.55 5.45 -27.88
C SER A 112 2.89 5.09 -29.34
N LYS A 113 3.64 4.00 -29.56
CA LYS A 113 4.05 3.57 -30.91
C LYS A 113 3.11 2.57 -31.58
N MET A 114 2.38 1.77 -30.81
CA MET A 114 1.43 0.78 -31.32
C MET A 114 0.01 1.37 -31.26
N ARG A 115 -0.68 1.40 -32.40
CA ARG A 115 -2.09 1.81 -32.54
C ARG A 115 -2.83 0.72 -33.29
N GLY A 116 -4.03 0.39 -32.81
CA GLY A 116 -4.98 -0.49 -33.51
C GLY A 116 -5.72 0.25 -34.60
#